data_AF-A0A9N8ML95-F1
#
_entry.id   AF-A0A9N8ML95-F1
#
_cell.length_a   1.000
_cell.length_b   1.000
_cell.length_c   1.000
_cell.angle_alpha   90.00
_cell.angle_beta   90.00
_cell.angle_gamma   90.00
#
_symmetry.space_group_name_H-M   'P 1'
#
loop_
_entity.id
_entity.type
_entity.pdbx_description
1 polymer ?
#
loop_
_entity_poly.entity_id
_entity_poly.type
_entity_poly.pdbx_seq_one_letter_code
_entity_poly.pdbx_strand_id
1 'polypeptide(L)'
;MKNLIAILFAIMITVSCNSQKIYSNFDISYSKSGGYAPIYENLLIKGNDAHYSFDGQGKKTKTNFKLTGEDIQNLNHILSQNKFRHIAEDHKKIYDRVSVSINVKSGENSANKTDAGMILPQYQKNWDQIVNAFQEIISKNVKNTQ
;
A
#
# COMPACT_ATOMS: atom_id res chain seq x y z
N MET A 1 31.87 -14.35 -30.61
CA MET A 1 30.92 -15.10 -29.75
C MET A 1 30.98 -14.69 -28.27
N LYS A 2 32.16 -14.62 -27.63
CA LYS A 2 32.29 -14.16 -26.22
C LYS A 2 31.72 -12.75 -25.96
N ASN A 3 31.91 -11.82 -26.91
CA ASN A 3 31.42 -10.44 -26.75
C ASN A 3 29.88 -10.34 -26.83
N LEU A 4 29.23 -11.24 -27.58
CA LEU A 4 27.76 -11.28 -27.69
C LEU A 4 27.12 -11.82 -26.39
N ILE A 5 27.75 -12.79 -25.74
CA ILE A 5 27.28 -13.34 -24.46
C ILE A 5 27.39 -12.28 -23.34
N ALA A 6 28.46 -11.49 -23.32
CA ALA A 6 28.65 -10.40 -22.36
C ALA A 6 27.60 -9.28 -22.52
N ILE A 7 27.25 -8.93 -23.76
CA ILE A 7 26.19 -7.95 -24.04
C ILE A 7 24.82 -8.48 -23.60
N LEU A 8 24.52 -9.76 -23.86
CA LEU A 8 23.27 -10.39 -23.41
C LEU A 8 23.15 -10.41 -21.87
N PHE A 9 24.25 -10.71 -21.17
CA PHE A 9 24.31 -10.66 -19.70
C PHE A 9 24.10 -9.23 -19.16
N ALA A 10 24.73 -8.23 -19.78
CA ALA A 10 24.55 -6.83 -19.40
C ALA A 10 23.10 -6.37 -19.56
N ILE A 11 22.44 -6.75 -20.66
CA ILE A 11 21.02 -6.42 -20.89
C ILE A 11 20.12 -7.09 -19.84
N MET A 12 20.33 -8.37 -19.51
CA MET A 12 19.55 -9.07 -18.48
C MET A 12 19.66 -8.42 -17.09
N ILE A 13 20.83 -7.91 -16.71
CA ILE A 13 21.03 -7.22 -15.41
C ILE A 13 20.25 -5.89 -15.37
N THR A 14 20.14 -5.17 -16.49
CA THR A 14 19.40 -3.90 -16.53
C THR A 14 17.88 -4.06 -16.51
N VAL A 15 17.35 -5.15 -17.07
CA VAL A 15 15.90 -5.41 -17.11
C VAL A 15 15.38 -5.90 -15.75
N SER A 16 16.19 -6.67 -14.99
CA SER A 16 15.78 -7.18 -13.67
C SER A 16 15.65 -6.08 -12.60
N CYS A 17 16.45 -5.01 -12.68
CA CYS A 17 16.38 -3.88 -11.75
C CYS A 17 15.12 -3.01 -11.91
N ASN A 18 14.45 -3.03 -13.07
CA ASN A 18 13.33 -2.13 -13.33
C ASN A 18 11.98 -2.66 -12.83
N SER A 19 11.77 -3.98 -12.78
CA SER A 19 10.50 -4.57 -12.33
C SER A 19 10.23 -4.37 -10.83
N GLN A 20 11.29 -4.21 -10.02
CA GLN A 20 11.18 -3.95 -8.58
C GLN A 20 10.93 -2.47 -8.24
N LYS A 21 11.19 -1.52 -9.14
CA LYS A 21 11.05 -0.07 -8.87
C LYS A 21 9.62 0.38 -8.59
N ILE A 22 8.63 -0.32 -9.16
CA ILE A 22 7.20 -0.01 -8.95
C ILE A 22 6.84 -0.20 -7.46
N TYR A 23 7.47 -1.17 -6.79
CA TYR A 23 7.19 -1.52 -5.41
C TYR A 23 8.03 -0.76 -4.37
N SER A 24 8.92 0.14 -4.78
CA SER A 24 9.82 0.86 -3.85
C SER A 24 9.83 2.38 -4.02
N ASN A 25 9.21 2.91 -5.08
CA ASN A 25 9.21 4.34 -5.36
C ASN A 25 7.79 4.93 -5.47
N PHE A 26 7.00 4.72 -4.42
CA PHE A 26 5.67 5.30 -4.21
C PHE A 26 5.72 6.45 -3.19
N ASP A 27 4.72 7.32 -3.22
CA ASP A 27 4.53 8.43 -2.28
C ASP A 27 3.69 7.99 -1.08
N ILE A 28 2.68 7.16 -1.34
CA ILE A 28 1.79 6.58 -0.33
C ILE A 28 1.58 5.09 -0.67
N SER A 29 1.63 4.21 0.33
CA SER A 29 1.24 2.82 0.18
C SER A 29 0.28 2.38 1.27
N TYR A 30 -0.71 1.58 0.88
CA TYR A 30 -1.58 0.80 1.73
C TYR A 30 -1.34 -0.68 1.45
N SER A 31 -1.18 -1.48 2.51
CA SER A 31 -1.00 -2.93 2.43
C SER A 31 -1.84 -3.61 3.49
N LYS A 32 -2.72 -4.53 3.09
CA LYS A 32 -3.48 -5.42 3.98
C LYS A 32 -3.00 -6.84 3.75
N SER A 33 -2.36 -7.42 4.77
CA SER A 33 -1.70 -8.72 4.63
C SER A 33 -1.71 -9.56 5.90
N GLY A 34 -1.55 -10.87 5.73
CA GLY A 34 -1.51 -11.85 6.81
C GLY A 34 -2.75 -12.75 6.83
N GLY A 35 -3.01 -13.36 7.98
CA GLY A 35 -4.04 -14.40 8.12
C GLY A 35 -3.48 -15.82 7.99
N TYR A 36 -4.15 -16.80 8.61
CA TYR A 36 -3.84 -18.23 8.46
C TYR A 36 -3.90 -18.72 7.01
N ALA A 37 -4.85 -18.19 6.24
CA ALA A 37 -4.89 -18.29 4.79
C ALA A 37 -4.49 -16.92 4.23
N PRO A 38 -3.19 -16.68 3.95
CA PRO A 38 -2.70 -15.33 3.73
C PRO A 38 -3.39 -14.65 2.55
N ILE A 39 -3.77 -13.40 2.78
CA ILE A 39 -4.14 -12.47 1.71
C ILE A 39 -3.09 -11.37 1.60
N TYR A 40 -2.99 -10.78 0.42
CA TYR A 40 -2.12 -9.64 0.13
C TYR A 40 -2.89 -8.67 -0.75
N GLU A 41 -3.38 -7.58 -0.16
CA GLU A 41 -4.02 -6.49 -0.87
C GLU A 41 -3.13 -5.25 -0.76
N ASN A 42 -2.74 -4.65 -1.88
CA ASN A 42 -1.85 -3.51 -1.91
C ASN A 42 -2.42 -2.42 -2.82
N LEU A 43 -2.29 -1.17 -2.38
CA LEU A 43 -2.51 0.03 -3.18
C LEU A 43 -1.27 0.92 -3.06
N LEU A 44 -0.58 1.12 -4.18
CA LEU A 44 0.63 1.95 -4.27
C LEU A 44 0.31 3.19 -5.08
N ILE A 45 0.55 4.37 -4.53
CA ILE A 45 0.23 5.67 -5.15
C ILE A 45 1.52 6.45 -5.38
N LYS A 46 1.69 6.98 -6.60
CA LYS A 46 2.77 7.90 -6.98
C LYS A 46 2.22 9.05 -7.81
N GLY A 47 2.27 10.27 -7.27
CA GLY A 47 1.52 11.40 -7.80
C GLY A 47 0.04 11.01 -7.93
N ASN A 48 -0.44 10.93 -9.17
CA ASN A 48 -1.81 10.53 -9.49
C ASN A 48 -1.91 9.08 -10.01
N ASP A 49 -0.79 8.39 -10.23
CA ASP A 49 -0.79 7.01 -10.70
C ASP A 49 -0.95 6.06 -9.52
N ALA A 50 -1.88 5.11 -9.64
CA ALA A 50 -2.16 4.11 -8.62
C ALA A 50 -2.03 2.70 -9.19
N HIS A 51 -1.35 1.83 -8.45
CA HIS A 51 -1.24 0.40 -8.71
C HIS A 51 -1.91 -0.39 -7.59
N TYR A 52 -2.99 -1.09 -7.92
CA TYR A 52 -3.64 -2.04 -7.04
C TYR A 52 -3.21 -3.47 -7.37
N SER A 53 -2.99 -4.28 -6.35
CA SER A 53 -2.84 -5.72 -6.49
C SER A 53 -3.50 -6.48 -5.34
N PHE A 54 -4.10 -7.62 -5.66
CA PHE A 54 -4.68 -8.57 -4.72
C PHE A 54 -4.17 -9.97 -5.03
N ASP A 55 -3.76 -10.71 -4.01
CA ASP A 55 -3.46 -12.14 -4.06
C ASP A 55 -4.01 -12.80 -2.80
N GLY A 56 -5.00 -13.67 -2.96
CA GLY A 56 -5.65 -14.32 -1.83
C GLY A 56 -6.79 -15.21 -2.28
N GLN A 57 -7.06 -16.28 -1.54
CA GLN A 57 -8.21 -17.17 -1.77
C GLN A 57 -8.28 -17.71 -3.21
N GLY A 58 -7.12 -17.98 -3.83
CA GLY A 58 -7.02 -18.46 -5.22
C GLY A 58 -7.34 -17.40 -6.29
N LYS A 59 -7.61 -16.14 -5.90
CA LYS A 59 -7.83 -15.02 -6.81
C LYS A 59 -6.58 -14.13 -6.87
N LYS A 60 -6.25 -13.67 -8.08
CA LYS A 60 -5.20 -12.67 -8.31
C LYS A 60 -5.73 -11.55 -9.19
N THR A 61 -5.66 -10.32 -8.71
CA THR A 61 -6.10 -9.12 -9.44
C THR A 61 -4.98 -8.11 -9.47
N LYS A 62 -4.77 -7.47 -10.61
CA LYS A 62 -3.89 -6.30 -10.72
C LYS A 62 -4.59 -5.24 -11.56
N THR A 63 -4.60 -4.02 -11.08
CA THR A 63 -5.30 -2.91 -11.74
C THR A 63 -4.48 -1.64 -11.60
N ASN A 64 -4.23 -0.99 -12.72
CA ASN A 64 -3.66 0.35 -12.75
C ASN A 64 -4.78 1.35 -13.01
N PHE A 65 -4.79 2.45 -12.28
CA PHE A 65 -5.75 3.54 -12.50
C PHE A 65 -5.13 4.88 -12.13
N LYS A 66 -5.81 5.97 -12.51
CA LYS A 66 -5.42 7.32 -12.15
C LYS A 66 -6.39 7.87 -11.11
N LEU A 67 -5.83 8.44 -10.06
CA LEU A 67 -6.55 9.24 -9.08
C LEU A 67 -6.72 10.66 -9.60
N THR A 68 -7.89 11.24 -9.35
CA THR A 68 -8.09 12.67 -9.60
C THR A 68 -7.29 13.49 -8.59
N GLY A 69 -7.05 14.77 -8.89
CA GLY A 69 -6.45 15.68 -7.91
C GLY A 69 -7.30 15.78 -6.64
N GLU A 70 -8.62 15.72 -6.77
CA GLU A 70 -9.57 15.71 -5.66
C GLU A 70 -9.43 14.44 -4.80
N ASP A 71 -9.29 13.26 -5.40
CA ASP A 71 -9.07 12.01 -4.63
C ASP A 71 -7.81 12.11 -3.76
N ILE A 72 -6.71 12.67 -4.30
CA ILE A 72 -5.45 12.86 -3.57
C ILE A 72 -5.60 13.90 -2.47
N GLN A 73 -6.29 15.02 -2.74
CA GLN A 73 -6.54 16.07 -1.75
C GLN A 73 -7.41 15.54 -0.60
N ASN A 74 -8.48 14.81 -0.91
CA ASN A 74 -9.35 14.20 0.08
C ASN A 74 -8.60 13.17 0.94
N LEU A 75 -7.77 12.31 0.34
CA LEU A 75 -6.95 11.37 1.10
C LEU A 75 -6.00 12.09 2.07
N ASN A 76 -5.30 13.13 1.60
CA ASN A 76 -4.41 13.94 2.44
C ASN A 76 -5.17 14.69 3.55
N HIS A 77 -6.36 15.19 3.25
CA HIS A 77 -7.23 15.81 4.24
C HIS A 77 -7.62 14.82 5.34
N ILE A 78 -8.06 13.61 4.96
CA ILE A 78 -8.44 12.56 5.91
C ILE A 78 -7.26 12.15 6.78
N LEU A 79 -6.05 11.96 6.21
CA LEU A 79 -4.83 11.66 6.96
C LEU A 79 -4.54 12.74 8.02
N SER A 80 -4.66 14.01 7.62
CA SER A 80 -4.38 15.17 8.48
C SER A 80 -5.41 15.32 9.60
N GLN A 81 -6.71 15.28 9.25
CA GLN A 81 -7.82 15.38 10.21
C GLN A 81 -7.75 14.27 11.27
N ASN A 82 -7.35 13.08 10.87
CA ASN A 82 -7.22 11.91 11.74
C ASN A 82 -5.86 11.80 12.44
N LYS A 83 -4.99 12.81 12.27
CA LYS A 83 -3.67 12.88 12.91
C LYS A 83 -2.85 11.62 12.66
N PHE A 84 -2.83 11.13 11.42
CA PHE A 84 -2.20 9.85 11.03
C PHE A 84 -0.81 9.64 11.64
N ARG A 85 0.08 10.64 11.55
CA ARG A 85 1.44 10.60 12.09
C ARG A 85 1.49 10.34 13.61
N HIS A 86 0.47 10.75 14.35
CA HIS A 86 0.36 10.66 15.80
C HIS A 86 -0.38 9.40 16.29
N ILE A 87 -0.94 8.59 15.39
CA ILE A 87 -1.54 7.30 15.77
C ILE A 87 -0.46 6.44 16.44
N ALA A 88 -0.79 5.88 17.60
CA ALA A 88 0.11 5.04 18.37
C ALA A 88 -0.37 3.58 18.39
N GLU A 89 0.59 2.67 18.39
CA GLU A 89 0.41 1.23 18.31
C GLU A 89 0.66 0.61 19.71
N ASP A 90 -0.03 -0.48 20.04
CA ASP A 90 0.10 -1.19 21.33
C ASP A 90 1.28 -2.20 21.30
N HIS A 91 1.86 -2.45 20.12
CA HIS A 91 2.96 -3.40 19.89
C HIS A 91 2.73 -4.81 20.47
N LYS A 92 1.47 -5.23 20.64
CA LYS A 92 1.11 -6.58 21.09
C LYS A 92 1.48 -7.61 20.05
N LYS A 93 2.07 -8.74 20.47
CA LYS A 93 2.29 -9.87 19.57
C LYS A 93 0.95 -10.53 19.23
N ILE A 94 0.55 -10.45 17.97
CA ILE A 94 -0.64 -11.11 17.44
C ILE A 94 -0.20 -11.96 16.25
N TYR A 95 -0.61 -13.23 16.27
CA TYR A 95 -0.30 -14.21 15.22
C TYR A 95 -1.52 -14.45 14.34
N ASP A 96 -1.26 -14.82 13.08
CA ASP A 96 -2.27 -15.26 12.10
C ASP A 96 -3.42 -14.26 11.86
N ARG A 97 -3.21 -12.98 12.17
CA ARG A 97 -4.15 -11.90 11.92
C ARG A 97 -3.83 -11.21 10.59
N VAL A 98 -4.88 -10.82 9.88
CA VAL A 98 -4.77 -9.85 8.79
C VAL A 98 -4.57 -8.46 9.39
N SER A 99 -3.49 -7.80 9.00
CA SER A 99 -3.14 -6.45 9.44
C SER A 99 -3.06 -5.50 8.26
N VAL A 100 -3.24 -4.22 8.54
CA VAL A 100 -3.05 -3.10 7.62
C VAL A 100 -1.77 -2.36 8.00
N SER A 101 -1.00 -1.99 6.99
CA SER A 101 0.15 -1.10 7.07
C SER A 101 -0.01 0.03 6.07
N ILE A 102 0.23 1.26 6.52
CA ILE A 102 0.14 2.46 5.69
C ILE A 102 1.44 3.22 5.84
N ASN A 103 2.07 3.57 4.73
CA ASN A 103 3.27 4.38 4.68
C ASN A 103 3.04 5.62 3.83
N VAL A 104 3.34 6.78 4.40
CA VAL A 104 3.35 8.07 3.71
C VAL A 104 4.79 8.58 3.71
N LYS A 105 5.38 8.67 2.52
CA LYS A 105 6.83 8.88 2.37
C LYS A 105 7.28 10.30 2.71
N SER A 106 6.45 11.31 2.45
CA SER A 106 6.81 12.72 2.62
C SER A 106 5.60 13.60 2.95
N GLY A 107 5.84 14.85 3.33
CA GLY A 107 4.81 15.80 3.74
C GLY A 107 4.46 15.74 5.23
N GLU A 108 3.45 16.49 5.64
CA GLU A 108 3.06 16.64 7.05
C GLU A 108 2.61 15.31 7.70
N ASN A 109 2.00 14.44 6.88
CA ASN A 109 1.55 13.11 7.28
C ASN A 109 2.63 12.03 7.15
N SER A 110 3.90 12.39 6.93
CA SER A 110 4.96 11.39 6.77
C SER A 110 5.11 10.52 8.01
N ALA A 111 4.78 9.23 7.85
CA ALA A 111 4.88 8.20 8.88
C ALA A 111 4.62 6.82 8.26
N ASN A 112 5.06 5.77 8.97
CA ASN A 112 4.61 4.40 8.77
C ASN A 112 3.79 3.98 9.99
N LYS A 113 2.61 3.40 9.76
CA LYS A 113 1.68 2.96 10.82
C LYS A 113 1.07 1.62 10.47
N THR A 114 0.87 0.77 11.48
CA THR A 114 0.28 -0.55 11.31
C THR A 114 -0.59 -0.95 12.50
N ASP A 115 -1.64 -1.74 12.24
CA ASP A 115 -2.44 -2.37 13.29
C ASP A 115 -2.00 -3.80 13.62
N ALA A 116 -0.86 -4.27 13.09
CA ALA A 116 -0.31 -5.59 13.37
C ALA A 116 -0.12 -5.83 14.88
N GLY A 117 0.30 -4.77 15.60
CA GLY A 117 0.45 -4.75 17.04
C GLY A 117 -0.75 -4.20 17.82
N MET A 118 -1.92 -4.05 17.17
CA MET A 118 -3.06 -3.21 17.57
C MET A 118 -2.77 -1.70 17.53
N ILE A 119 -3.83 -0.94 17.29
CA ILE A 119 -3.86 0.51 17.52
C ILE A 119 -4.32 0.74 18.96
N LEU A 120 -3.72 1.72 19.66
CA LEU A 120 -4.19 2.07 21.00
C LEU A 120 -5.65 2.54 20.95
N PRO A 121 -6.51 2.18 21.93
CA PRO A 121 -7.96 2.40 21.85
C PRO A 121 -8.38 3.84 21.53
N GLN A 122 -7.68 4.84 22.06
CA GLN A 122 -7.96 6.25 21.82
C GLN A 122 -7.73 6.71 20.36
N TYR A 123 -6.98 5.94 19.57
CA TYR A 123 -6.72 6.21 18.15
C TYR A 123 -7.51 5.30 17.20
N GLN A 124 -8.28 4.32 17.71
CA GLN A 124 -8.94 3.32 16.88
C GLN A 124 -9.89 3.96 15.85
N LYS A 125 -10.72 4.92 16.28
CA LYS A 125 -11.65 5.62 15.39
C LYS A 125 -10.91 6.34 14.25
N ASN A 126 -9.80 7.00 14.56
CA ASN A 126 -9.00 7.72 13.58
C ASN A 126 -8.36 6.75 12.58
N TRP A 127 -7.86 5.62 13.06
CA TRP A 127 -7.31 4.56 12.23
C TRP A 127 -8.37 3.99 11.28
N ASP A 128 -9.54 3.65 11.78
CA ASP A 128 -10.63 3.09 10.98
C ASP A 128 -11.06 4.05 9.86
N GLN A 129 -11.16 5.35 10.16
CA GLN A 129 -11.47 6.38 9.15
C GLN A 129 -10.41 6.47 8.05
N ILE A 130 -9.13 6.35 8.41
CA ILE A 130 -8.04 6.33 7.43
C ILE A 130 -8.09 5.06 6.58
N VAL A 131 -8.24 3.89 7.19
CA VAL A 131 -8.34 2.60 6.47
C VAL A 131 -9.52 2.63 5.50
N ASN A 132 -10.67 3.16 5.92
CA ASN A 132 -11.85 3.28 5.08
C ASN A 132 -11.60 4.17 3.85
N ALA A 133 -10.85 5.27 3.98
CA ALA A 133 -10.51 6.12 2.84
C ALA A 133 -9.71 5.38 1.75
N PHE A 134 -8.76 4.51 2.15
CA PHE A 134 -8.05 3.66 1.20
C PHE A 134 -8.97 2.61 0.57
N GLN A 135 -9.87 2.00 1.35
CA GLN A 135 -10.84 1.03 0.85
C GLN A 135 -11.84 1.67 -0.12
N GLU A 136 -12.31 2.88 0.13
CA GLU A 136 -13.17 3.64 -0.79
C GLU A 136 -12.48 3.89 -2.13
N ILE A 137 -11.20 4.28 -2.13
CA ILE A 137 -10.40 4.41 -3.34
C ILE A 137 -10.34 3.08 -4.11
N ILE A 138 -10.11 1.97 -3.41
CA ILE A 138 -10.04 0.64 -4.02
C ILE A 138 -11.41 0.26 -4.61
N SER A 139 -12.49 0.35 -3.84
CA SER A 139 -13.84 -0.04 -4.28
C SER A 139 -14.35 0.81 -5.46
N LYS A 140 -13.99 2.10 -5.51
CA LYS A 140 -14.34 3.00 -6.63
C LYS A 140 -13.64 2.63 -7.93
N ASN A 141 -12.42 2.11 -7.87
CA ASN A 141 -11.55 1.95 -9.05
C ASN A 141 -11.30 0.49 -9.47
N VAL A 142 -11.54 -0.48 -8.60
CA VAL A 142 -11.31 -1.89 -8.86
C VAL A 142 -12.65 -2.62 -8.94
N LYS A 143 -12.98 -3.14 -10.13
CA LYS A 143 -14.16 -3.97 -10.35
C LYS A 143 -13.94 -5.37 -9.74
N ASN A 144 -14.98 -5.96 -9.16
CA ASN A 144 -15.01 -7.34 -8.61
C ASN A 144 -14.19 -7.58 -7.31
N THR A 145 -14.22 -6.64 -6.36
CA THR A 145 -13.60 -6.79 -5.02
C THR A 145 -14.51 -7.41 -3.96
N GLN A 146 -15.64 -8.02 -4.36
CA GLN A 146 -16.51 -8.84 -3.50
C GLN A 146 -16.49 -10.30 -3.93
#